data_AF-A0A817KVK6-F1
#
_entry.id   AF-A0A817KVK6-F1
#
_cell.length_a   1.000
_cell.length_b   1.000
_cell.length_c   1.000
_cell.angle_alpha   90.00
_cell.angle_beta   90.00
_cell.angle_gamma   90.00
#
_symmetry.space_group_name_H-M   'P 1'
#
loop_
_entity.id
_entity.type
_entity.pdbx_description
1 polymer ?
#
loop_
_entity_poly.entity_id
_entity_poly.type
_entity_poly.pdbx_seq_one_letter_code
_entity_poly.pdbx_strand_id
1 'polypeptide(L)'
;PLPLSLLNNDRSNLTKNEWNLLSNVIHAYDEANVIRQMKYQLEQQSSLPPKLRSKASKAIDIFRVLLSTFQPFIERSPYFQNLPTGTRQALVQNNSEIAGTLNSVFVMREINALQNMTFLTSCATVYGDKVIKQSFYLTARLEPNGIFVKLMILIMAFSTNCSIVNSHYSNNIMTLSSTLSVFHIQNVLVTMFWKYLNYHYGFNGAVRSFNYLIKCVLDIIYSANEMRNAHHDNLVDTIVEKTKRSLTMKN
;
A
#
# COMPACT_ATOMS: atom_id res chain seq x y z
N PRO A 1 2.02 27.46 18.64
CA PRO A 1 1.81 26.95 17.27
C PRO A 1 0.57 27.61 16.64
N LEU A 2 0.79 28.56 15.74
CA LEU A 2 -0.28 29.25 15.00
C LEU A 2 -0.89 28.29 13.96
N PRO A 3 -2.22 28.30 13.76
CA PRO A 3 -2.85 27.54 12.69
C PRO A 3 -2.44 28.19 11.37
N LEU A 4 -1.64 27.48 10.57
CA LEU A 4 -1.33 27.86 9.19
C LEU A 4 -2.65 27.90 8.41
N SER A 5 -3.18 29.11 8.22
CA SER A 5 -4.19 29.41 7.21
C SER A 5 -3.55 29.21 5.84
N LEU A 6 -3.54 27.95 5.38
CA LEU A 6 -3.07 27.51 4.07
C LEU A 6 -3.89 28.11 2.92
N LEU A 7 -4.98 28.83 3.18
CA LEU A 7 -5.98 29.19 2.17
C LEU A 7 -5.73 30.55 1.49
N ASN A 8 -4.98 31.47 2.09
CA ASN A 8 -4.92 32.86 1.59
C ASN A 8 -3.63 33.22 0.85
N ASN A 9 -2.62 32.34 0.82
CA ASN A 9 -1.34 32.57 0.12
C ASN A 9 -0.96 31.41 -0.82
N ASP A 10 -1.90 30.52 -1.13
CA ASP A 10 -1.60 29.26 -1.78
C ASP A 10 -1.41 29.47 -3.29
N ARG A 11 -0.18 29.30 -3.80
CA ARG A 11 0.08 29.12 -5.24
C ARG A 11 -0.38 27.74 -5.74
N SER A 12 -1.24 27.08 -4.98
CA SER A 12 -1.73 25.73 -5.23
C SER A 12 -2.89 25.74 -6.21
N ASN A 13 -2.83 24.86 -7.20
CA ASN A 13 -3.96 24.57 -8.10
C ASN A 13 -4.95 23.56 -7.48
N LEU A 14 -4.78 23.18 -6.21
CA LEU A 14 -5.72 22.34 -5.47
C LEU A 14 -6.93 23.17 -5.03
N THR A 15 -8.11 22.68 -5.36
CA THR A 15 -9.37 23.20 -4.82
C THR A 15 -9.49 22.84 -3.33
N LYS A 16 -10.37 23.55 -2.61
CA LYS A 16 -10.68 23.24 -1.20
C LYS A 16 -11.10 21.78 -0.99
N ASN A 17 -11.86 21.22 -1.93
CA ASN A 17 -12.31 19.83 -1.86
C ASN A 17 -11.14 18.84 -2.04
N GLU A 18 -10.19 19.16 -2.92
CA GLU A 18 -8.99 18.34 -3.12
C GLU A 18 -8.05 18.41 -1.91
N TRP A 19 -7.91 19.57 -1.27
CA TRP A 19 -7.18 19.71 0.00
C TRP A 19 -7.81 18.88 1.12
N ASN A 20 -9.14 18.92 1.25
CA ASN A 20 -9.86 18.11 2.22
C ASN A 20 -9.69 16.61 1.94
N LEU A 21 -9.81 16.19 0.67
CA LEU A 21 -9.60 14.80 0.27
C LEU A 21 -8.18 14.33 0.62
N LEU A 22 -7.16 15.11 0.24
CA LEU A 22 -5.77 14.82 0.57
C LEU A 22 -5.56 14.64 2.08
N SER A 23 -6.07 15.58 2.88
CA SER A 23 -5.99 15.52 4.34
C SER A 23 -6.65 14.25 4.89
N ASN A 24 -7.87 13.94 4.41
CA ASN A 24 -8.60 12.74 4.82
C ASN A 24 -7.85 11.45 4.49
N VAL A 25 -7.21 11.38 3.32
CA VAL A 25 -6.39 10.23 2.91
C VAL A 25 -5.19 10.05 3.85
N ILE A 26 -4.48 11.13 4.16
CA ILE A 26 -3.32 11.08 5.06
C ILE A 26 -3.76 10.62 6.47
N HIS A 27 -4.80 11.25 7.02
CA HIS A 27 -5.32 10.91 8.34
C HIS A 27 -5.88 9.49 8.40
N ALA A 28 -6.60 9.03 7.38
CA ALA A 28 -7.13 7.66 7.33
C ALA A 28 -6.01 6.61 7.37
N TYR A 29 -4.86 6.89 6.74
CA TYR A 29 -3.69 6.03 6.82
C TYR A 29 -3.03 6.10 8.21
N ASP A 30 -2.79 7.30 8.73
CA ASP A 30 -2.08 7.49 10.01
C ASP A 30 -2.87 6.94 11.20
N GLU A 31 -4.19 7.08 11.20
CA GLU A 31 -5.06 6.49 12.22
C GLU A 31 -5.03 4.96 12.23
N ALA A 32 -4.66 4.31 11.12
CA ALA A 32 -4.48 2.85 11.11
C ALA A 32 -3.27 2.43 11.97
N ASN A 33 -2.38 3.37 12.32
CA ASN A 33 -1.26 3.17 13.25
C ASN A 33 -0.34 1.99 12.89
N VAL A 34 -0.27 1.64 11.61
CA VAL A 34 0.43 0.44 11.11
C VAL A 34 1.91 0.46 11.48
N ILE A 35 2.58 1.60 11.26
CA ILE A 35 4.00 1.77 11.57
C ILE A 35 4.27 1.50 13.05
N ARG A 36 3.44 2.04 13.94
CA ARG A 36 3.56 1.85 15.39
C ARG A 36 3.33 0.39 15.79
N GLN A 37 2.29 -0.25 15.25
CA GLN A 37 1.99 -1.66 15.52
C GLN A 37 3.13 -2.57 15.07
N MET A 38 3.67 -2.34 13.87
CA MET A 38 4.77 -3.14 13.34
C MET A 38 6.07 -2.93 14.09
N LYS A 39 6.37 -1.70 14.51
CA LYS A 39 7.53 -1.41 15.36
C LYS A 39 7.46 -2.20 16.67
N TYR A 40 6.30 -2.17 17.34
CA TYR A 40 6.08 -2.93 18.57
C TYR A 40 6.22 -4.44 18.35
N GLN A 41 5.65 -4.99 17.27
CA GLN A 41 5.79 -6.41 16.95
C GLN A 41 7.24 -6.82 16.67
N LEU A 42 8.00 -5.97 15.97
CA LEU A 42 9.42 -6.21 15.68
C LEU A 42 10.26 -6.20 16.96
N GLU A 43 9.99 -5.27 17.88
CA GLU A 43 10.61 -5.20 19.21
C GLU A 43 10.27 -6.44 20.05
N GLN A 44 9.01 -6.87 20.07
CA GLN A 44 8.58 -8.09 20.75
C GLN A 44 9.23 -9.34 20.16
N GLN A 45 9.35 -9.46 18.85
CA GLN A 45 10.03 -10.61 18.24
C GLN A 45 11.51 -10.61 18.63
N SER A 46 12.14 -9.45 18.66
CA SER A 46 13.56 -9.31 19.00
C SER A 46 13.84 -9.67 20.47
N SER A 47 12.85 -9.59 21.36
CA SER A 47 13.00 -9.96 22.78
C SER A 47 12.81 -11.46 23.06
N LEU A 48 12.27 -12.24 22.12
CA LEU A 48 12.07 -13.70 22.30
C LEU A 48 13.40 -14.46 22.45
N PRO A 49 13.44 -15.70 22.95
CA PRO A 49 14.65 -16.54 22.88
C PRO A 49 15.12 -16.83 21.44
N PRO A 50 16.42 -16.96 21.15
CA PRO A 50 16.94 -17.15 19.78
C PRO A 50 16.26 -18.27 18.97
N LYS A 51 15.96 -19.41 19.60
CA LYS A 51 15.26 -20.55 18.96
C LYS A 51 13.83 -20.24 18.51
N LEU A 52 13.21 -19.21 19.08
CA LEU A 52 11.85 -18.76 18.73
C LEU A 52 11.86 -17.55 17.79
N ARG A 53 12.96 -16.80 17.74
CA ARG A 53 13.14 -15.60 16.90
C ARG A 53 13.12 -15.90 15.41
N SER A 54 13.80 -16.96 14.98
CA SER A 54 14.07 -17.30 13.58
C SER A 54 13.03 -18.23 12.93
N LYS A 55 11.90 -18.49 13.59
CA LYS A 55 10.86 -19.37 13.04
C LYS A 55 10.20 -18.69 11.83
N ALA A 56 10.12 -19.41 10.71
CA ALA A 56 9.40 -18.99 9.50
C ALA A 56 7.98 -18.49 9.78
N SER A 57 7.27 -19.11 10.74
CA SER A 57 5.92 -18.70 11.14
C SER A 57 5.85 -17.25 11.61
N LYS A 58 6.91 -16.71 12.25
CA LYS A 58 6.97 -15.31 12.68
C LYS A 58 7.10 -14.35 11.51
N ALA A 59 7.93 -14.68 10.52
CA ALA A 59 7.99 -13.90 9.29
C ALA A 59 6.62 -13.87 8.58
N ILE A 60 5.95 -15.02 8.48
CA ILE A 60 4.60 -15.11 7.90
C ILE A 60 3.59 -14.25 8.68
N ASP A 61 3.63 -14.27 10.01
CA ASP A 61 2.73 -13.44 10.84
C ASP A 61 2.95 -11.94 10.59
N ILE A 62 4.20 -11.49 10.48
CA ILE A 62 4.53 -10.10 10.15
C ILE A 62 3.99 -9.72 8.77
N PHE A 63 4.26 -10.55 7.74
CA PHE A 63 3.75 -10.28 6.40
C PHE A 63 2.22 -10.28 6.35
N ARG A 64 1.55 -11.10 7.18
CA ARG A 64 0.09 -11.08 7.30
C ARG A 64 -0.39 -9.73 7.82
N VAL A 65 0.28 -9.16 8.82
CA VAL A 65 -0.08 -7.83 9.35
C VAL A 65 0.20 -6.77 8.28
N LEU A 66 1.39 -6.75 7.68
CA LEU A 66 1.76 -5.79 6.65
C LEU A 66 0.78 -5.79 5.45
N LEU A 67 0.40 -6.97 4.97
CA LEU A 67 -0.54 -7.12 3.85
C LEU A 67 -2.00 -6.91 4.25
N SER A 68 -2.40 -7.13 5.50
CA SER A 68 -3.79 -6.86 5.92
C SER A 68 -4.06 -5.39 6.24
N THR A 69 -3.02 -4.60 6.48
CA THR A 69 -3.18 -3.21 6.93
C THR A 69 -3.61 -2.22 5.85
N PHE A 70 -3.43 -2.54 4.56
CA PHE A 70 -3.96 -1.67 3.50
C PHE A 70 -5.51 -1.74 3.43
N GLN A 71 -6.13 -2.84 3.88
CA GLN A 71 -7.58 -3.02 3.81
C GLN A 71 -8.34 -1.98 4.66
N PRO A 72 -8.07 -1.81 5.98
CA PRO A 72 -8.70 -0.75 6.77
C PRO A 72 -8.51 0.65 6.19
N PHE A 73 -7.39 0.90 5.54
CA PHE A 73 -7.10 2.18 4.89
C PHE A 73 -8.05 2.44 3.71
N ILE A 74 -8.24 1.46 2.82
CA ILE A 74 -9.15 1.62 1.67
C ILE A 74 -10.62 1.65 2.12
N GLU A 75 -10.99 0.89 3.16
CA GLU A 75 -12.35 0.86 3.69
C GLU A 75 -12.77 2.21 4.31
N ARG A 76 -11.82 3.04 4.75
CA ARG A 76 -12.13 4.39 5.23
C ARG A 76 -12.41 5.39 4.11
N SER A 77 -12.09 5.04 2.87
CA SER A 77 -12.37 5.91 1.72
C SER A 77 -13.87 5.92 1.39
N PRO A 78 -14.53 7.10 1.36
CA PRO A 78 -15.91 7.21 0.88
C PRO A 78 -16.07 6.66 -0.55
N TYR A 79 -15.03 6.80 -1.38
CA TYR A 79 -15.02 6.22 -2.73
C TYR A 79 -15.11 4.71 -2.72
N PHE A 80 -14.51 4.03 -1.73
CA PHE A 80 -14.63 2.59 -1.61
C PHE A 80 -16.03 2.21 -1.14
N GLN A 81 -16.54 2.88 -0.10
CA GLN A 81 -17.83 2.55 0.52
C GLN A 81 -19.03 2.74 -0.41
N ASN A 82 -18.94 3.70 -1.33
CA ASN A 82 -20.01 3.97 -2.31
C ASN A 82 -20.00 3.00 -3.50
N LEU A 83 -19.01 2.11 -3.62
CA LEU A 83 -18.98 1.11 -4.69
C LEU A 83 -19.87 -0.09 -4.36
N PRO A 84 -20.49 -0.74 -5.37
CA PRO A 84 -21.19 -2.00 -5.20
C PRO A 84 -20.30 -3.05 -4.52
N THR A 85 -20.89 -3.90 -3.68
CA THR A 85 -20.14 -4.94 -2.94
C THR A 85 -19.29 -5.82 -3.85
N GLY A 86 -19.82 -6.26 -5.00
CA GLY A 86 -19.04 -7.03 -5.97
C GLY A 86 -17.82 -6.27 -6.51
N THR A 87 -17.94 -4.96 -6.73
CA THR A 87 -16.82 -4.11 -7.15
C THR A 87 -15.79 -3.93 -6.03
N ARG A 88 -16.23 -3.73 -4.80
CA ARG A 88 -15.36 -3.67 -3.61
C ARG A 88 -14.55 -4.96 -3.46
N GLN A 89 -15.21 -6.12 -3.60
CA GLN A 89 -14.56 -7.43 -3.54
C GLN A 89 -13.55 -7.63 -4.68
N ALA A 90 -13.89 -7.24 -5.91
CA ALA A 90 -12.99 -7.33 -7.06
C ALA A 90 -11.76 -6.43 -6.91
N LEU A 91 -11.93 -5.20 -6.40
CA LEU A 91 -10.81 -4.30 -6.11
C LEU A 91 -9.85 -4.90 -5.08
N VAL A 92 -10.39 -5.41 -3.97
CA VAL A 92 -9.57 -6.09 -2.96
C VAL A 92 -8.83 -7.25 -3.59
N GLN A 93 -9.54 -8.16 -4.28
CA GLN A 93 -8.92 -9.34 -4.87
C GLN A 93 -7.78 -8.99 -5.84
N ASN A 94 -8.01 -8.03 -6.73
CA ASN A 94 -7.07 -7.72 -7.80
C ASN A 94 -5.88 -6.87 -7.34
N ASN A 95 -6.06 -6.05 -6.29
CA ASN A 95 -5.10 -5.02 -5.92
C ASN A 95 -4.36 -5.32 -4.61
N SER A 96 -4.79 -6.31 -3.82
CA SER A 96 -4.20 -6.64 -2.52
C SER A 96 -2.71 -6.93 -2.61
N GLU A 97 -2.27 -7.73 -3.59
CA GLU A 97 -0.85 -8.11 -3.72
C GLU A 97 0.02 -6.87 -3.96
N ILE A 98 -0.29 -6.06 -4.97
CA ILE A 98 0.55 -4.91 -5.35
C ILE A 98 0.43 -3.78 -4.33
N ALA A 99 -0.79 -3.38 -3.95
CA ALA A 99 -0.99 -2.29 -2.99
C ALA A 99 -0.48 -2.68 -1.59
N GLY A 100 -0.72 -3.93 -1.17
CA GLY A 100 -0.21 -4.49 0.06
C GLY A 100 1.32 -4.59 0.06
N THR A 101 1.94 -4.99 -1.06
CA THR A 101 3.42 -5.04 -1.15
C THR A 101 4.03 -3.65 -1.08
N LEU A 102 3.49 -2.66 -1.81
CA LEU A 102 3.94 -1.28 -1.72
C LEU A 102 3.81 -0.74 -0.29
N ASN A 103 2.69 -1.01 0.37
CA ASN A 103 2.48 -0.69 1.78
C ASN A 103 3.51 -1.39 2.70
N SER A 104 3.81 -2.66 2.44
CA SER A 104 4.80 -3.43 3.20
C SER A 104 6.20 -2.82 3.07
N VAL A 105 6.62 -2.47 1.84
CA VAL A 105 7.90 -1.80 1.58
C VAL A 105 7.97 -0.45 2.29
N PHE A 106 6.90 0.34 2.24
CA PHE A 106 6.81 1.61 2.96
C PHE A 106 6.96 1.42 4.47
N VAL A 107 6.17 0.54 5.09
CA VAL A 107 6.23 0.31 6.54
C VAL A 107 7.59 -0.27 6.96
N MET A 108 8.17 -1.20 6.19
CA MET A 108 9.50 -1.75 6.45
C MET A 108 10.57 -0.66 6.46
N ARG A 109 10.49 0.33 5.57
CA ARG A 109 11.38 1.49 5.58
C ARG A 109 11.19 2.33 6.84
N GLU A 110 9.96 2.70 7.15
CA GLU A 110 9.65 3.58 8.30
C GLU A 110 10.09 3.00 9.65
N ILE A 111 10.07 1.67 9.80
CA ILE A 111 10.51 1.01 11.03
C ILE A 111 11.96 0.51 10.98
N ASN A 112 12.71 0.80 9.91
CA ASN A 112 14.05 0.26 9.65
C ASN A 112 14.11 -1.28 9.77
N ALA A 113 13.07 -1.98 9.30
CA ALA A 113 12.93 -3.42 9.48
C ALA A 113 14.15 -4.19 8.97
N LEU A 114 14.70 -3.78 7.83
CA LEU A 114 15.84 -4.45 7.19
C LEU A 114 17.18 -4.22 7.90
N GLN A 115 17.25 -3.32 8.88
CA GLN A 115 18.41 -3.20 9.77
C GLN A 115 18.33 -4.20 10.94
N ASN A 116 17.17 -4.82 11.17
CA ASN A 116 16.99 -5.84 12.19
C ASN A 116 17.39 -7.22 11.65
N MET A 117 18.54 -7.73 12.09
CA MET A 117 19.08 -9.03 11.66
C MET A 117 18.14 -10.21 11.97
N THR A 118 17.37 -10.14 13.06
CA THR A 118 16.41 -11.19 13.40
C THR A 118 15.29 -11.26 12.37
N PHE A 119 14.75 -10.10 12.01
CA PHE A 119 13.75 -9.99 10.95
C PHE A 119 14.31 -10.46 9.60
N LEU A 120 15.48 -9.95 9.21
CA LEU A 120 16.14 -10.30 7.96
C LEU A 120 16.32 -11.82 7.82
N THR A 121 16.85 -12.47 8.86
CA THR A 121 17.10 -13.92 8.87
C THR A 121 15.77 -14.70 8.77
N SER A 122 14.75 -14.26 9.50
CA SER A 122 13.43 -14.90 9.46
C SER A 122 12.79 -14.79 8.08
N CYS A 123 12.88 -13.63 7.43
CA CYS A 123 12.35 -13.45 6.09
C CYS A 123 13.15 -14.22 5.04
N ALA A 124 14.47 -14.30 5.17
CA ALA A 124 15.33 -15.09 4.28
C ALA A 124 14.95 -16.57 4.29
N THR A 125 14.54 -17.13 5.44
CA THR A 125 14.07 -18.53 5.51
C THR A 125 12.78 -18.81 4.74
N VAL A 126 11.95 -17.78 4.51
CA VAL A 126 10.66 -17.92 3.81
C VAL A 126 10.79 -17.56 2.32
N TYR A 127 11.51 -16.49 2.01
CA TYR A 127 11.55 -15.93 0.65
C TYR A 127 12.91 -16.06 -0.05
N GLY A 128 13.96 -16.48 0.68
CA GLY A 128 15.31 -16.58 0.16
C GLY A 128 16.06 -15.25 0.08
N ASP A 129 17.39 -15.32 0.05
CA ASP A 129 18.27 -14.15 0.12
C ASP A 129 18.13 -13.19 -1.07
N LYS A 130 17.76 -13.71 -2.24
CA LYS A 130 17.55 -12.90 -3.46
C LYS A 130 16.46 -11.86 -3.23
N VAL A 131 15.31 -12.30 -2.72
CA VAL A 131 14.15 -11.43 -2.41
C VAL A 131 14.51 -10.40 -1.34
N ILE A 132 15.26 -10.80 -0.32
CA ILE A 132 15.67 -9.89 0.76
C ILE A 132 16.59 -8.78 0.23
N LYS A 133 17.57 -9.13 -0.61
CA LYS A 133 18.44 -8.15 -1.26
C LYS A 133 17.62 -7.19 -2.12
N GLN A 134 16.67 -7.69 -2.90
CA GLN A 134 15.76 -6.84 -3.70
C GLN A 134 14.94 -5.91 -2.81
N SER A 135 14.37 -6.42 -1.72
CA SER A 135 13.60 -5.64 -0.73
C SER A 135 14.44 -4.52 -0.12
N PHE A 136 15.72 -4.76 0.15
CA PHE A 136 16.66 -3.73 0.60
C PHE A 136 16.82 -2.60 -0.42
N TYR A 137 17.04 -2.94 -1.69
CA TYR A 137 17.14 -1.93 -2.75
C TYR A 137 15.83 -1.14 -2.94
N LEU A 138 14.67 -1.80 -2.83
CA LEU A 138 13.37 -1.16 -2.96
C LEU A 138 13.10 -0.17 -1.82
N THR A 139 13.32 -0.58 -0.57
CA THR A 139 13.10 0.28 0.60
C THR A 139 14.03 1.50 0.59
N ALA A 140 15.30 1.32 0.23
CA ALA A 140 16.27 2.41 0.13
C ALA A 140 15.94 3.42 -0.99
N ARG A 141 15.29 2.97 -2.05
CA ARG A 141 14.88 3.81 -3.18
C ARG A 141 13.44 4.29 -3.09
N LEU A 142 12.69 4.00 -2.03
CA LEU A 142 11.31 4.49 -1.95
C LEU A 142 11.28 6.01 -1.75
N GLU A 143 10.38 6.71 -2.43
CA GLU A 143 10.20 8.17 -2.34
C GLU A 143 10.20 8.65 -0.88
N PRO A 144 11.15 9.51 -0.47
CA PRO A 144 11.35 9.87 0.94
C PRO A 144 10.12 10.54 1.56
N ASN A 145 9.36 11.32 0.78
CA ASN A 145 8.13 11.91 1.29
C ASN A 145 7.02 10.86 1.43
N GLY A 146 6.78 10.42 2.66
CA GLY A 146 5.77 9.41 2.98
C GLY A 146 4.34 9.78 2.56
N ILE A 147 4.00 11.07 2.41
CA ILE A 147 2.68 11.48 1.92
C ILE A 147 2.48 11.00 0.47
N PHE A 148 3.48 11.16 -0.39
CA PHE A 148 3.38 10.73 -1.78
C PHE A 148 3.27 9.21 -1.90
N VAL A 149 3.98 8.47 -1.03
CA VAL A 149 3.86 7.01 -0.96
C VAL A 149 2.46 6.59 -0.52
N LYS A 150 1.88 7.20 0.52
CA LYS A 150 0.51 6.94 0.98
C LYS A 150 -0.53 7.18 -0.12
N LEU A 151 -0.39 8.29 -0.86
CA LEU A 151 -1.26 8.58 -2.00
C LEU A 151 -1.10 7.56 -3.12
N MET A 152 0.14 7.15 -3.41
CA MET A 152 0.40 6.10 -4.40
C MET A 152 -0.20 4.76 -3.99
N ILE A 153 -0.12 4.37 -2.71
CA ILE A 153 -0.78 3.15 -2.19
C ILE A 153 -2.28 3.22 -2.47
N LEU A 154 -2.93 4.36 -2.21
CA LEU A 154 -4.36 4.53 -2.47
C LEU A 154 -4.68 4.45 -3.98
N ILE A 155 -3.89 5.10 -4.84
CA ILE A 155 -4.06 5.03 -6.30
C ILE A 155 -3.95 3.57 -6.76
N MET A 156 -2.95 2.83 -6.27
CA MET A 156 -2.75 1.42 -6.62
C MET A 156 -3.88 0.53 -6.09
N ALA A 157 -4.44 0.84 -4.92
CA ALA A 157 -5.58 0.11 -4.37
C ALA A 157 -6.88 0.28 -5.17
N PHE A 158 -7.01 1.36 -5.93
CA PHE A 158 -8.12 1.57 -6.87
C PHE A 158 -7.76 1.22 -8.31
N SER A 159 -6.55 0.74 -8.61
CA SER A 159 -6.10 0.43 -9.97
C SER A 159 -6.97 -0.63 -10.66
N THR A 160 -7.22 -0.44 -11.94
CA THR A 160 -7.92 -1.37 -12.85
C THR A 160 -6.93 -2.24 -13.61
N ASN A 161 -5.62 -1.91 -13.52
CA ASN A 161 -4.56 -2.55 -14.28
C ASN A 161 -3.76 -3.56 -13.45
N CYS A 162 -3.92 -3.58 -12.12
CA CYS A 162 -3.21 -4.53 -11.25
C CYS A 162 -3.57 -5.99 -11.55
N SER A 163 -4.82 -6.26 -11.96
CA SER A 163 -5.26 -7.59 -12.40
C SER A 163 -4.52 -8.09 -13.65
N ILE A 164 -4.06 -7.19 -14.53
CA ILE A 164 -3.34 -7.56 -15.76
C ILE A 164 -2.02 -8.25 -15.43
N VAL A 165 -1.36 -7.82 -14.36
CA VAL A 165 -0.08 -8.40 -13.94
C VAL A 165 -0.27 -9.62 -13.05
N ASN A 166 -1.47 -9.80 -12.49
CA ASN A 166 -1.78 -10.86 -11.56
C ASN A 166 -2.52 -12.03 -12.24
N SER A 167 -1.75 -12.89 -12.93
CA SER A 167 -2.25 -14.00 -13.76
C SER A 167 -3.16 -15.02 -13.05
N HIS A 168 -3.21 -15.04 -11.71
CA HIS A 168 -4.03 -15.98 -10.94
C HIS A 168 -5.50 -15.56 -10.81
N TYR A 169 -5.80 -14.27 -10.96
CA TYR A 169 -7.16 -13.75 -10.79
C TYR A 169 -7.79 -13.48 -12.16
N SER A 170 -8.03 -14.55 -12.92
CA SER A 170 -8.65 -14.53 -14.26
C SER A 170 -10.12 -14.05 -14.27
N ASN A 171 -10.68 -13.75 -13.11
CA ASN A 171 -12.07 -13.36 -12.96
C ASN A 171 -12.22 -11.84 -13.12
N ASN A 172 -12.41 -11.41 -14.37
CA ASN A 172 -12.82 -10.06 -14.71
C ASN A 172 -14.30 -9.85 -14.33
N ILE A 173 -14.59 -9.74 -13.02
CA ILE A 173 -15.96 -9.63 -12.46
C ILE A 173 -16.47 -8.17 -12.48
N MET A 174 -15.65 -7.20 -12.91
CA MET A 174 -16.14 -5.83 -13.00
C MET A 174 -17.02 -5.66 -14.24
N THR A 175 -18.31 -5.39 -14.01
CA THR A 175 -19.19 -4.89 -15.07
C THR A 175 -18.62 -3.60 -15.65
N LEU A 176 -18.94 -3.27 -16.91
CA LEU A 176 -18.48 -2.03 -17.55
C LEU A 176 -18.78 -0.79 -16.67
N SER A 177 -19.95 -0.73 -16.03
CA SER A 177 -20.35 0.35 -15.11
C SER A 177 -19.47 0.42 -13.86
N SER A 178 -19.14 -0.73 -13.27
CA SER A 178 -18.19 -0.82 -12.15
C SER A 178 -16.81 -0.32 -12.55
N THR A 179 -16.33 -0.73 -13.72
CA THR A 179 -15.03 -0.31 -14.27
C THR A 179 -14.97 1.20 -14.49
N LEU A 180 -16.02 1.80 -15.06
CA LEU A 180 -16.10 3.26 -15.24
C LEU A 180 -16.07 4.03 -13.92
N SER A 181 -16.81 3.56 -12.92
CA SER A 181 -16.80 4.16 -11.57
C SER A 181 -15.41 4.13 -10.94
N VAL A 182 -14.72 2.99 -11.05
CA VAL A 182 -13.35 2.84 -10.54
C VAL A 182 -12.36 3.73 -11.30
N PHE A 183 -12.45 3.81 -12.63
CA PHE A 183 -11.63 4.72 -13.43
C PHE A 183 -11.85 6.18 -13.05
N HIS A 184 -13.10 6.59 -12.78
CA HIS A 184 -13.39 7.94 -12.32
C HIS A 184 -12.71 8.23 -10.97
N ILE A 185 -12.79 7.30 -10.02
CA ILE A 185 -12.11 7.43 -8.72
C ILE A 185 -10.59 7.57 -8.91
N GLN A 186 -9.97 6.71 -9.72
CA GLN A 186 -8.55 6.82 -10.03
C GLN A 186 -8.18 8.18 -10.61
N ASN A 187 -8.95 8.68 -11.58
CA ASN A 187 -8.68 9.98 -12.21
C ASN A 187 -8.73 11.11 -11.19
N VAL A 188 -9.70 11.10 -10.26
CA VAL A 188 -9.77 12.07 -9.17
C VAL A 188 -8.52 11.98 -8.29
N LEU A 189 -8.13 10.77 -7.88
CA LEU A 189 -6.97 10.55 -7.01
C LEU A 189 -5.66 10.95 -7.68
N VAL A 190 -5.44 10.57 -8.93
CA VAL A 190 -4.24 10.89 -9.72
C VAL A 190 -4.18 12.39 -10.00
N THR A 191 -5.30 13.04 -10.32
CA THR A 191 -5.34 14.49 -10.57
C THR A 191 -4.99 15.28 -9.31
N MET A 192 -5.59 14.93 -8.17
CA MET A 192 -5.25 15.51 -6.86
C MET A 192 -3.76 15.30 -6.56
N PHE A 193 -3.27 14.07 -6.75
CA PHE A 193 -1.87 13.74 -6.48
C PHE A 193 -0.90 14.53 -7.37
N TRP A 194 -1.20 14.64 -8.66
CA TRP A 194 -0.42 15.43 -9.62
C TRP A 194 -0.38 16.91 -9.24
N LYS A 195 -1.52 17.51 -8.89
CA LYS A 195 -1.58 18.90 -8.42
C LYS A 195 -0.77 19.10 -7.15
N TYR A 196 -0.82 18.15 -6.22
CA TYR A 196 -0.04 18.21 -4.98
C TYR A 196 1.47 18.09 -5.22
N LEU A 197 1.90 17.24 -6.16
CA LEU A 197 3.31 17.20 -6.60
C LEU A 197 3.75 18.53 -7.23
N ASN A 198 2.92 19.13 -8.09
CA ASN A 198 3.21 20.43 -8.70
C ASN A 198 3.30 21.53 -7.65
N TYR A 199 2.43 21.52 -6.65
CA TYR A 199 2.48 22.44 -5.52
C TYR A 199 3.80 22.34 -4.75
N HIS A 200 4.27 21.12 -4.45
CA HIS A 200 5.50 20.91 -3.68
C HIS A 200 6.80 21.12 -4.46
N TYR A 201 6.86 20.67 -5.71
CA TYR A 201 8.11 20.57 -6.46
C TYR A 201 8.15 21.43 -7.74
N GLY A 202 7.06 22.12 -8.08
CA GLY A 202 6.89 22.73 -9.39
C GLY A 202 6.83 21.70 -10.52
N PHE A 203 6.62 22.14 -11.75
CA PHE A 203 6.37 21.24 -12.89
C PHE A 203 7.49 20.22 -13.14
N ASN A 204 8.74 20.68 -13.29
CA ASN A 204 9.87 19.80 -13.61
C ASN A 204 10.16 18.81 -12.47
N GLY A 205 10.06 19.25 -11.22
CA GLY A 205 10.23 18.38 -10.06
C GLY A 205 9.10 17.38 -9.90
N ALA A 206 7.85 17.79 -10.17
CA ALA A 206 6.69 16.93 -10.17
C ALA A 206 6.80 15.82 -11.22
N VAL A 207 7.21 16.13 -12.46
CA VAL A 207 7.46 15.13 -13.51
C VAL A 207 8.51 14.11 -13.05
N ARG A 208 9.64 14.58 -12.47
CA ARG A 208 10.70 13.69 -11.98
C ARG A 208 10.23 12.79 -10.85
N SER A 209 9.58 13.36 -9.83
CA SER A 209 9.08 12.58 -8.68
C SER A 209 7.97 11.61 -9.08
N PHE A 210 7.06 12.01 -9.98
CA PHE A 210 6.03 11.12 -10.50
C PHE A 210 6.65 9.93 -11.27
N ASN A 211 7.57 10.19 -12.20
CA ASN A 211 8.28 9.13 -12.93
C ASN A 211 9.05 8.20 -11.99
N TYR A 212 9.67 8.76 -10.96
CA TYR A 212 10.39 7.99 -9.95
C TYR A 212 9.45 7.04 -9.20
N LEU A 213 8.30 7.54 -8.75
CA LEU A 213 7.28 6.73 -8.08
C LEU A 213 6.71 5.64 -8.99
N ILE A 214 6.44 5.94 -10.26
CA ILE A 214 6.00 4.94 -11.24
C ILE A 214 7.06 3.85 -11.41
N LYS A 215 8.35 4.22 -11.51
CA LYS A 215 9.44 3.23 -11.57
C LYS A 215 9.51 2.38 -10.30
N CYS A 216 9.33 2.97 -9.11
CA CYS A 216 9.24 2.23 -7.86
C CYS A 216 8.08 1.23 -7.86
N VAL A 217 6.91 1.62 -8.36
CA VAL A 217 5.75 0.71 -8.49
C VAL A 217 6.07 -0.45 -9.44
N LEU A 218 6.70 -0.19 -10.59
CA LEU A 218 7.11 -1.25 -11.52
C LEU A 218 8.13 -2.21 -10.91
N ASP A 219 9.11 -1.69 -10.16
CA ASP A 219 10.10 -2.51 -9.46
C ASP A 219 9.44 -3.37 -8.35
N ILE A 220 8.42 -2.83 -7.68
CA ILE A 220 7.61 -3.56 -6.70
C ILE A 220 6.79 -4.65 -7.37
N ILE A 221 6.16 -4.37 -8.52
CA ILE A 221 5.40 -5.38 -9.28
C ILE A 221 6.33 -6.54 -9.68
N TYR A 222 7.52 -6.23 -10.20
CA TYR A 222 8.51 -7.23 -10.53
C TYR A 222 8.91 -8.05 -9.28
N SER A 223 9.18 -7.37 -8.16
CA SER A 223 9.54 -8.05 -6.90
C SER A 223 8.39 -8.89 -6.33
N ALA A 224 7.14 -8.46 -6.45
CA ALA A 224 5.97 -9.22 -6.02
C ALA A 224 5.90 -10.55 -6.78
N ASN A 225 6.12 -10.51 -8.09
CA ASN A 225 6.19 -11.72 -8.91
C ASN A 225 7.34 -12.66 -8.49
N GLU A 226 8.51 -12.12 -8.12
CA GLU A 226 9.64 -12.93 -7.60
C GLU A 226 9.39 -13.49 -6.19
N MET A 227 8.53 -12.84 -5.41
CA MET A 227 8.14 -13.28 -4.06
C MET A 227 7.11 -14.41 -4.08
N ARG A 228 6.54 -14.72 -5.24
CA ARG A 228 5.52 -15.76 -5.37
C ARG A 228 6.07 -17.11 -4.97
N ASN A 229 5.47 -17.63 -3.93
CA ASN A 229 5.64 -18.98 -3.45
C ASN A 229 4.35 -19.40 -2.75
N ALA A 230 4.20 -20.70 -2.51
CA ALA A 230 2.99 -21.24 -1.90
C ALA A 230 2.63 -20.59 -0.54
N HIS A 231 3.61 -20.11 0.24
CA HIS A 231 3.32 -19.42 1.50
C HIS A 231 2.77 -18.01 1.29
N HIS A 232 3.33 -17.26 0.33
CA HIS A 232 2.90 -15.92 -0.02
C HIS A 232 1.51 -15.92 -0.61
N ASP A 233 1.25 -16.81 -1.59
CA ASP A 233 -0.02 -16.90 -2.30
C ASP A 233 -1.15 -17.26 -1.32
N ASN A 234 -0.93 -18.27 -0.46
CA ASN A 234 -1.89 -18.64 0.58
C ASN A 234 -2.19 -17.50 1.56
N LEU A 235 -1.19 -16.65 1.84
CA LEU A 235 -1.36 -15.52 2.75
C LEU A 235 -2.17 -14.39 2.10
N VAL A 236 -1.90 -14.08 0.83
CA VAL A 236 -2.69 -13.11 0.06
C VAL A 236 -4.13 -13.60 -0.07
N ASP A 237 -4.35 -14.87 -0.44
CA ASP A 237 -5.69 -15.46 -0.59
C ASP A 237 -6.45 -15.45 0.74
N THR A 238 -5.79 -15.78 1.87
CA THR A 238 -6.41 -15.71 3.19
C THR A 238 -6.88 -14.30 3.54
N ILE A 239 -6.08 -13.28 3.21
CA ILE A 239 -6.44 -11.88 3.44
C ILE A 239 -7.63 -11.50 2.56
N VAL A 240 -7.55 -11.79 1.26
CA VAL A 240 -8.61 -11.51 0.29
C VAL A 240 -9.93 -12.16 0.72
N GLU A 241 -9.93 -13.44 1.09
CA GLU A 241 -11.13 -14.16 1.51
C GLU A 241 -11.69 -13.64 2.83
N LYS A 242 -10.83 -13.31 3.81
CA LYS A 242 -11.26 -12.66 5.05
C LYS A 242 -11.92 -11.31 4.77
N THR A 243 -11.34 -10.51 3.89
CA THR A 243 -11.92 -9.22 3.49
C THR A 243 -13.26 -9.40 2.81
N LYS A 244 -13.36 -10.29 1.82
CA LYS A 244 -14.61 -10.56 1.09
C LYS A 244 -15.74 -10.96 2.05
N ARG A 245 -15.46 -11.85 3.00
CA ARG A 245 -16.42 -12.25 4.05
C ARG A 245 -16.84 -11.07 4.93
N SER A 246 -15.90 -10.20 5.31
CA SER A 246 -16.25 -9.00 6.06
C SER A 246 -17.13 -8.03 5.26
N LEU A 247 -16.94 -7.94 3.95
CA LEU A 247 -17.74 -7.07 3.08
C LEU A 247 -19.15 -7.62 2.83
N THR A 248 -19.35 -8.95 2.88
CA THR A 248 -20.69 -9.54 2.77
C THR A 248 -21.49 -9.42 4.06
N MET A 249 -20.85 -9.53 5.22
CA MET A 249 -21.53 -9.43 6.53
C MET A 249 -21.92 -8.00 6.94
N LYS A 250 -21.36 -6.97 6.28
CA LYS A 250 -21.64 -5.55 6.54
C LYS A 250 -22.83 -5.00 5.74
N ASN A 251 -23.45 -5.79 4.86
CA ASN A 251 -24.69 -5.43 4.16
C ASN A 251 -25.87 -6.13 4.81
#